data_AF-A0A3B9PLU5-F1
#
_entry.id   AF-A0A3B9PLU5-F1
#
_cell.length_a   1.000
_cell.length_b   1.000
_cell.length_c   1.000
_cell.angle_alpha   90.00
_cell.angle_beta   90.00
_cell.angle_gamma   90.00
#
_symmetry.space_group_name_H-M   'P 1'
#
loop_
_entity.id
_entity.type
_entity.pdbx_description
1 polymer ?
#
loop_
_entity_poly.entity_id
_entity_poly.type
_entity_poly.pdbx_seq_one_letter_code
_entity_poly.pdbx_strand_id
1 'polypeptide(L)'
;MGFFIETMLGGLMTGMLYSLVALGFVLIFKASGVFNFAQGAMVLVAALAMARFSEWANAALGGDSLFLANVIGIIGAGVVMFIVAWGVERFVLRKLVNQEGATPLSYTHL
;
A
#
# COMPACT_ATOMS: atom_id res chain seq x y z
N MET A 1 33.22 22.88 5.20
CA MET A 1 32.90 21.53 5.71
C MET A 1 31.39 21.26 5.86
N GLY A 2 30.55 22.27 6.14
CA GLY A 2 29.10 22.09 6.29
C GLY A 2 28.40 21.46 5.07
N PHE A 3 28.66 21.98 3.86
CA PHE A 3 28.09 21.46 2.60
C PHE A 3 28.39 19.97 2.36
N PHE A 4 29.60 19.52 2.68
CA PHE A 4 29.98 18.11 2.55
C PHE A 4 29.18 17.22 3.51
N ILE A 5 29.06 17.63 4.78
CA ILE A 5 28.32 16.88 5.80
C ILE A 5 26.82 16.84 5.47
N GLU A 6 26.23 17.97 5.04
CA GLU A 6 24.82 18.05 4.66
C GLU A 6 24.49 17.15 3.47
N THR A 7 25.33 17.19 2.42
CA THR A 7 25.17 16.34 1.25
C THR A 7 25.34 14.86 1.60
N MET A 8 26.34 14.54 2.44
CA MET A 8 26.59 13.17 2.89
C MET A 8 25.42 12.62 3.72
N LEU A 9 24.91 13.39 4.68
CA LEU A 9 23.77 13.00 5.50
C LEU A 9 22.48 12.91 4.68
N GLY A 10 22.21 13.88 3.80
CA GLY A 10 21.05 13.84 2.91
C GLY A 10 21.07 12.63 1.96
N GLY A 11 22.25 12.32 1.41
CA GLY A 11 22.47 11.12 0.60
C GLY A 11 22.26 9.84 1.40
N LEU A 12 22.78 9.77 2.63
CA LEU A 12 22.59 8.64 3.54
C LEU A 12 21.11 8.43 3.88
N MET A 13 20.38 9.50 4.24
CA MET A 13 18.95 9.43 4.55
C MET A 13 18.14 8.91 3.36
N THR A 14 18.42 9.41 2.17
CA THR A 14 17.76 8.96 0.92
C THR A 14 18.07 7.48 0.64
N GLY A 15 19.34 7.08 0.79
CA GLY A 15 19.76 5.69 0.64
C GLY A 15 19.07 4.75 1.63
N MET A 16 18.98 5.14 2.90
CA MET A 16 18.25 4.38 3.93
C MET A 16 16.77 4.20 3.57
N LEU A 17 16.09 5.23 3.08
CA LEU A 17 14.70 5.13 2.64
C LEU A 17 14.54 4.11 1.51
N TYR A 18 15.38 4.16 0.47
CA TYR A 18 15.30 3.20 -0.62
C TYR A 18 15.66 1.77 -0.20
N SER A 19 16.64 1.59 0.69
CA SER A 19 16.98 0.28 1.24
C SER A 19 15.82 -0.31 2.05
N LEU A 20 15.13 0.49 2.86
CA LEU A 20 13.96 0.04 3.62
C LEU A 20 12.80 -0.34 2.71
N VAL A 21 12.54 0.45 1.66
CA VAL A 21 11.51 0.12 0.66
C VAL A 21 11.84 -1.19 -0.03
N ALA A 22 13.07 -1.37 -0.52
CA ALA A 22 13.50 -2.61 -1.16
C ALA A 22 13.38 -3.82 -0.21
N LEU A 23 13.82 -3.67 1.04
CA LEU A 23 13.69 -4.71 2.06
C LEU A 23 12.22 -5.08 2.31
N GLY A 24 11.32 -4.10 2.38
CA GLY A 24 9.88 -4.34 2.49
C GLY A 24 9.33 -5.19 1.34
N PHE A 25 9.65 -4.85 0.09
CA PHE A 25 9.23 -5.62 -1.08
C PHE A 25 9.77 -7.07 -1.04
N VAL A 26 11.04 -7.25 -0.69
CA VAL A 26 11.67 -8.57 -0.59
C VAL A 26 11.03 -9.41 0.51
N LEU A 27 10.75 -8.82 1.68
CA LEU A 27 10.12 -9.52 2.79
C LEU A 27 8.68 -9.96 2.45
N ILE A 28 7.90 -9.10 1.78
CA ILE A 28 6.54 -9.45 1.33
C ILE A 28 6.58 -10.63 0.36
N PHE A 29 7.48 -10.58 -0.63
CA PHE A 29 7.62 -11.69 -1.59
C PHE A 29 8.07 -12.98 -0.91
N LYS A 30 9.07 -12.90 -0.03
CA LYS A 30 9.60 -14.06 0.69
C LYS A 30 8.56 -14.70 1.62
N ALA A 31 7.70 -13.90 2.26
CA ALA A 31 6.67 -14.40 3.16
C ALA A 31 5.44 -14.94 2.43
N SER A 32 5.04 -14.33 1.31
CA SER A 32 3.82 -14.70 0.57
C SER A 32 4.04 -15.78 -0.48
N GLY A 33 5.26 -15.93 -1.01
CA GLY A 33 5.57 -16.85 -2.10
C GLY A 33 4.95 -16.48 -3.45
N VAL A 34 4.28 -15.31 -3.53
CA VAL A 34 3.59 -14.84 -4.75
C VAL A 34 3.97 -13.38 -5.03
N PHE A 35 4.18 -13.06 -6.30
CA PHE A 35 4.45 -11.69 -6.70
C PHE A 35 3.13 -10.92 -6.89
N ASN A 36 2.91 -9.87 -6.10
CA ASN A 36 1.69 -9.06 -6.19
C ASN A 36 1.85 -7.91 -7.21
N PHE A 37 1.31 -8.10 -8.41
CA PHE A 37 1.31 -7.08 -9.47
C PHE A 37 0.42 -5.87 -9.17
N ALA A 38 -0.56 -5.99 -8.25
CA ALA A 38 -1.47 -4.90 -7.91
C ALA A 38 -0.88 -3.90 -6.90
N GLN A 39 0.25 -4.24 -6.26
CA GLN A 39 0.80 -3.47 -5.14
C GLN A 39 1.08 -2.01 -5.50
N GLY A 40 1.63 -1.74 -6.69
CA GLY A 40 1.90 -0.36 -7.13
C GLY A 40 0.63 0.47 -7.35
N ALA A 41 -0.36 -0.08 -8.06
CA ALA A 41 -1.63 0.61 -8.33
C ALA A 41 -2.40 0.89 -7.04
N MET A 42 -2.44 -0.07 -6.11
CA MET A 42 -3.11 0.09 -4.82
C MET A 42 -2.49 1.20 -3.96
N VAL A 43 -1.16 1.35 -3.99
CA VAL A 43 -0.47 2.45 -3.29
C VAL A 43 -0.81 3.82 -3.90
N LEU A 44 -0.89 3.92 -5.24
CA LEU A 44 -1.30 5.16 -5.90
C LEU A 44 -2.73 5.58 -5.53
N VAL A 45 -3.66 4.62 -5.51
CA VAL A 45 -5.05 4.86 -5.10
C VAL A 45 -5.11 5.37 -3.66
N ALA A 46 -4.36 4.75 -2.74
CA ALA A 46 -4.28 5.19 -1.35
C ALA A 46 -3.73 6.63 -1.23
N ALA A 47 -2.66 6.95 -1.95
CA ALA A 47 -2.04 8.27 -1.93
C ALA A 47 -2.97 9.37 -2.47
N LEU A 48 -3.63 9.12 -3.62
CA LEU A 48 -4.58 10.07 -4.21
C LEU A 48 -5.84 10.23 -3.36
N ALA A 49 -6.36 9.15 -2.78
CA ALA A 49 -7.48 9.22 -1.85
C ALA A 49 -7.10 10.08 -0.62
N MET A 50 -5.94 9.84 -0.02
CA MET A 50 -5.45 10.61 1.12
C MET A 50 -5.33 12.09 0.78
N ALA A 51 -4.69 12.43 -0.34
CA ALA A 51 -4.54 13.81 -0.80
C ALA A 51 -5.92 14.48 -0.94
N ARG A 52 -6.87 13.79 -1.58
CA ARG A 52 -8.20 14.36 -1.81
C ARG A 52 -9.02 14.57 -0.55
N PHE A 53 -9.01 13.58 0.35
CA PHE A 53 -9.71 13.73 1.63
C PHE A 53 -9.05 14.76 2.54
N SER A 54 -7.72 14.87 2.52
CA SER A 54 -7.02 15.91 3.27
C SER A 54 -7.40 17.31 2.76
N GLU A 55 -7.42 17.53 1.44
CA GLU A 55 -7.87 18.79 0.84
C GLU A 55 -9.32 19.13 1.20
N TRP A 56 -10.24 18.16 1.07
CA TRP A 56 -11.64 18.36 1.41
C TRP A 56 -11.85 18.64 2.90
N ALA A 57 -11.15 17.92 3.76
CA ALA A 57 -11.20 18.13 5.20
C ALA A 57 -10.64 19.50 5.57
N ASN A 58 -9.52 19.91 4.97
CA ASN A 58 -8.93 21.23 5.21
C ASN A 58 -9.90 22.36 4.79
N ALA A 59 -10.52 22.24 3.61
CA ALA A 59 -11.51 23.19 3.13
C ALA A 59 -12.75 23.25 4.02
N ALA A 60 -13.25 22.10 4.48
CA ALA A 60 -14.42 22.01 5.37
C ALA A 60 -14.14 22.57 6.77
N LEU A 61 -12.89 22.47 7.25
CA LEU A 61 -12.44 22.99 8.54
C LEU A 61 -12.05 24.49 8.50
N GLY A 62 -12.19 25.16 7.36
CA GLY A 62 -11.88 26.58 7.22
C GLY A 62 -10.38 26.90 7.04
N GLY A 63 -9.54 25.90 6.74
CA GLY A 63 -8.13 26.09 6.39
C GLY A 63 -7.13 26.06 7.56
N ASP A 64 -7.59 26.26 8.80
CA ASP A 64 -6.67 26.49 9.93
C ASP A 64 -6.05 25.22 10.53
N SER A 65 -6.68 24.05 10.37
CA SER A 65 -6.21 22.81 11.00
C SER A 65 -5.63 21.80 10.00
N LEU A 66 -4.39 22.03 9.59
CA LEU A 66 -3.67 21.14 8.65
C LEU A 66 -3.44 19.74 9.24
N PHE A 67 -3.16 19.64 10.54
CA PHE A 67 -2.97 18.37 11.22
C PHE A 67 -4.25 17.54 11.23
N LEU A 68 -5.38 18.14 11.64
CA LEU A 68 -6.66 17.44 11.71
C LEU A 68 -7.16 17.04 10.32
N ALA A 69 -6.95 17.88 9.32
CA ALA A 69 -7.25 17.57 7.92
C ALA A 69 -6.47 16.33 7.42
N ASN A 70 -5.17 16.24 7.71
CA ASN A 70 -4.37 15.07 7.34
C ASN A 70 -4.79 13.80 8.08
N VAL A 71 -5.16 13.89 9.37
CA VAL A 71 -5.67 12.75 10.13
C VAL A 71 -6.98 12.23 9.51
N ILE A 72 -7.91 13.14 9.19
CA ILE A 72 -9.15 12.79 8.48
C ILE A 72 -8.84 12.21 7.11
N GLY A 73 -7.85 12.76 6.39
CA GLY A 73 -7.37 12.26 5.11
C GLY A 73 -6.89 10.82 5.16
N ILE A 74 -6.08 10.47 6.17
CA ILE A 74 -5.60 9.10 6.40
C ILE A 74 -6.77 8.15 6.70
N ILE A 75 -7.69 8.56 7.57
CA ILE A 75 -8.88 7.75 7.90
C ILE A 75 -9.73 7.53 6.65
N GLY A 76 -10.00 8.57 5.87
CA GLY A 76 -10.76 8.50 4.63
C GLY A 76 -10.11 7.59 3.59
N ALA A 77 -8.80 7.71 3.38
CA ALA A 77 -8.04 6.80 2.52
C ALA A 77 -8.11 5.35 3.01
N GLY A 78 -7.99 5.13 4.32
CA GLY A 78 -8.11 3.80 4.93
C GLY A 78 -9.47 3.16 4.66
N VAL A 79 -10.56 3.93 4.79
CA VAL A 79 -11.92 3.47 4.46
C VAL A 79 -12.04 3.09 2.99
N VAL A 80 -11.52 3.91 2.07
CA VAL A 80 -11.53 3.58 0.64
C VAL A 80 -10.76 2.29 0.36
N MET A 81 -9.56 2.15 0.94
CA MET A 81 -8.74 0.96 0.75
C MET A 81 -9.41 -0.30 1.32
N PHE A 82 -10.12 -0.18 2.44
CA PHE A 82 -10.92 -1.26 3.00
C PHE A 82 -12.04 -1.68 2.04
N ILE A 83 -12.79 -0.73 1.48
CA ILE A 83 -13.86 -1.02 0.51
C ILE A 83 -13.30 -1.70 -0.74
N VAL A 84 -12.17 -1.23 -1.26
CA VAL A 84 -11.51 -1.86 -2.42
C VAL A 84 -11.07 -3.29 -2.08
N ALA A 85 -10.41 -3.50 -0.94
CA ALA A 85 -9.98 -4.82 -0.50
C ALA A 85 -11.17 -5.79 -0.32
N TRP A 86 -12.24 -5.31 0.32
CA TRP A 86 -13.48 -6.08 0.49
C TRP A 86 -14.11 -6.43 -0.86
N GLY A 87 -14.12 -5.49 -1.82
CA GLY A 87 -14.57 -5.75 -3.18
C GLY A 87 -13.76 -6.84 -3.87
N VAL A 88 -12.42 -6.76 -3.82
CA VAL A 88 -11.53 -7.78 -4.39
C VAL A 88 -11.78 -9.14 -3.74
N GLU A 89 -11.92 -9.20 -2.42
CA GLU A 89 -12.24 -10.44 -1.72
C GLU A 89 -13.59 -11.02 -2.20
N ARG A 90 -14.63 -10.19 -2.20
CA ARG A 90 -16.01 -10.63 -2.48
C ARG A 90 -16.22 -11.07 -3.93
N PHE A 91 -15.62 -10.36 -4.88
CA PHE A 91 -15.85 -10.57 -6.31
C PHE A 91 -14.80 -11.48 -6.96
N VAL A 92 -13.55 -11.43 -6.50
CA VAL A 92 -12.43 -12.19 -7.09
C VAL A 92 -12.08 -13.39 -6.20
N LEU A 93 -11.58 -13.14 -4.98
CA LEU A 93 -10.99 -14.22 -4.16
C LEU A 93 -12.01 -15.29 -3.77
N ARG A 94 -13.22 -14.90 -3.34
CA ARG A 94 -14.28 -15.88 -2.99
C ARG A 94 -14.68 -16.77 -4.17
N LYS A 95 -14.59 -16.27 -5.41
CA LYS A 95 -14.90 -17.07 -6.60
C LYS A 95 -13.75 -17.98 -7.02
N LEU A 96 -12.51 -17.62 -6.71
CA LEU A 96 -11.31 -18.41 -7.00
C LEU A 96 -11.10 -19.52 -5.97
N VAL A 97 -11.35 -19.24 -4.69
CA VAL A 97 -11.21 -20.22 -3.59
C VAL A 97 -12.32 -21.25 -3.58
N ASN A 98 -13.52 -20.89 -4.05
CA ASN A 98 -14.68 -21.78 -4.00
C ASN A 98 -14.84 -22.67 -5.26
N GLN A 99 -13.74 -22.94 -5.98
CA GLN A 99 -13.72 -23.95 -7.04
C GLN A 99 -13.05 -25.22 -6.51
N GLU A 100 -13.81 -26.31 -6.39
CA GLU A 100 -13.35 -27.66 -5.99
C GLU A 100 -12.42 -28.34 -7.03
N GLY A 101 -11.91 -27.59 -8.02
CA GLY A 101 -11.28 -28.10 -9.23
C GLY A 101 -9.75 -28.07 -9.28
N ALA A 102 -9.05 -27.84 -8.16
CA ALA A 102 -7.64 -28.20 -8.10
C ALA A 102 -7.51 -29.61 -7.51
N THR A 103 -8.06 -30.62 -8.19
CA THR A 103 -7.46 -31.95 -8.17
C THR A 103 -6.25 -31.92 -9.10
N PRO A 104 -5.02 -31.71 -8.61
CA PRO A 104 -3.88 -32.20 -9.35
C PRO A 104 -3.99 -33.74 -9.31
N LEU A 105 -3.64 -34.35 -10.41
CA LEU A 105 -3.53 -35.78 -10.63
C LEU A 105 -2.43 -36.44 -9.76
N SER A 106 -2.29 -36.05 -8.49
CA SER A 106 -1.37 -36.61 -7.50
C SER A 106 -1.86 -37.94 -6.89
N TYR A 107 -3.02 -38.43 -7.31
CA TYR A 107 -3.46 -39.81 -7.06
C TYR A 107 -3.47 -40.64 -8.35
N THR A 108 -2.56 -40.38 -9.29
CA THR A 108 -2.25 -41.38 -10.32
C THR A 108 -1.12 -42.24 -9.77
N HIS A 109 -1.53 -43.36 -9.18
CA HIS A 109 -0.68 -44.49 -8.85
C HIS A 109 0.30 -44.79 -9.99
N LEU A 110 1.59 -44.81 -9.70
CA LEU A 110 2.61 -45.77 -10.15
C LEU A 110 3.86 -45.63 -9.28
#